data_AF-A0A7Y2D057-F1
#
_entry.id   AF-A0A7Y2D057-F1
#
_cell.length_a   1.000
_cell.length_b   1.000
_cell.length_c   1.000
_cell.angle_alpha   90.00
_cell.angle_beta   90.00
_cell.angle_gamma   90.00
#
_symmetry.space_group_name_H-M   'P 1'
#
loop_
_entity.id
_entity.type
_entity.pdbx_description
1 polymer ?
#
loop_
_entity_poly.entity_id
_entity_poly.type
_entity_poly.pdbx_seq_one_letter_code
_entity_poly.pdbx_strand_id
1 'polypeptide(L)'
;MNSLTKGLLILVVLMAAGAGLVLWESQYGDHKTEAPTVTKEEVQLLTKDFNPQQLTALASSADERKKLLKNLREILALGEEAKKYGIQKEPAVKAELKSIEIAIPALLYDRKVNEGKGPMPPFGFIGEDEVKAFWDEDKPAGAISWIWNRVNGRWHESEFDKFIEAKVALARKRGQLSADQEPSEDELKQARDSFAKTRISYYKAKAKLKTIPSMQGDEKKEWEDFKKSADLQVKIQKAQLISSIYVKDVLAKKLAVNDEDIKAYVAEHPELTKTAEKEKTAREVLAKVKEGGDFAELAKEYSEDPGSKSRGGLYEGIAKGQFAKEFEDAVAKLEPGEVTPDIVKTAFGFHIIKLIKRGEVKGADGVPKPTFDARHILISTMVKDPDNPLAREMPVEQYVKAKLEKEKQEKVLKEILDSNEVNLPEDFEVPEISEQQKKLMEEKRQRQIEAMKKQMEQAPKAGPAAPKN
;
A
#
# COMPACT_ATOMS: atom_id res chain seq x y z
N MET A 1 18.28 -1.33 -4.65
CA MET A 1 17.26 -0.30 -4.99
C MET A 1 16.68 0.22 -3.69
N ASN A 2 17.08 1.42 -3.27
CA ASN A 2 16.86 1.99 -1.93
C ASN A 2 15.44 2.54 -1.74
N SER A 3 15.05 2.73 -0.47
CA SER A 3 13.74 3.24 -0.05
C SER A 3 13.45 4.67 -0.54
N LEU A 4 14.49 5.50 -0.71
CA LEU A 4 14.39 6.85 -1.26
C LEU A 4 14.18 6.85 -2.78
N THR A 5 14.79 5.90 -3.50
CA THR A 5 14.52 5.67 -4.93
C THR A 5 13.10 5.15 -5.14
N LYS A 6 12.58 4.31 -4.22
CA LYS A 6 11.15 3.96 -4.18
C LYS A 6 10.28 5.18 -3.87
N GLY A 7 10.70 6.08 -2.98
CA GLY A 7 9.99 7.34 -2.69
C GLY A 7 9.92 8.32 -3.86
N LEU A 8 10.96 8.38 -4.71
CA LEU A 8 10.97 9.16 -5.95
C LEU A 8 10.31 8.44 -7.15
N LEU A 9 10.29 7.10 -7.16
CA LEU A 9 9.64 6.27 -8.19
C LEU A 9 8.17 5.91 -7.90
N ILE A 10 7.62 6.25 -6.74
CA ILE A 10 6.17 6.22 -6.47
C ILE A 10 5.51 7.45 -7.12
N LEU A 11 5.62 7.52 -8.44
CA LEU A 11 4.68 8.19 -9.33
C LEU A 11 4.15 7.21 -10.39
N VAL A 12 4.51 5.92 -10.29
CA VAL A 12 4.07 4.85 -11.20
C VAL A 12 3.70 3.60 -10.40
N VAL A 13 2.52 3.62 -9.77
CA VAL A 13 1.60 2.47 -9.75
C VAL A 13 0.19 3.03 -9.93
N LEU A 14 -0.30 2.92 -11.16
CA LEU A 14 -1.69 3.09 -11.56
C LEU A 14 -2.60 2.18 -10.74
N MET A 15 -3.68 2.71 -10.16
CA MET A 15 -4.99 2.09 -10.32
C MET A 15 -6.10 3.14 -10.34
N ALA A 16 -6.75 3.15 -11.50
CA ALA A 16 -8.13 3.49 -11.82
C ALA A 16 -8.78 4.66 -11.09
N ALA A 17 -9.01 5.71 -11.87
CA ALA A 17 -9.62 6.94 -11.46
C ALA A 17 -11.04 7.02 -12.08
N GLY A 18 -11.92 7.86 -11.53
CA GLY A 18 -13.30 8.03 -12.02
C GLY A 18 -13.98 9.41 -11.95
N ALA A 19 -13.27 10.55 -12.12
CA ALA A 19 -13.64 11.95 -12.52
C ALA A 19 -14.18 13.10 -11.56
N GLY A 20 -14.62 14.32 -11.99
CA GLY A 20 -14.26 15.68 -11.42
C GLY A 20 -15.13 16.71 -10.60
N LEU A 21 -15.19 17.99 -11.12
CA LEU A 21 -15.67 19.39 -10.75
C LEU A 21 -15.11 20.05 -9.48
N VAL A 22 -14.70 21.32 -9.43
CA VAL A 22 -14.80 22.44 -10.38
C VAL A 22 -13.62 23.38 -10.11
N LEU A 23 -13.27 24.09 -11.18
CA LEU A 23 -12.50 25.34 -11.25
C LEU A 23 -12.71 26.28 -10.03
N TRP A 24 -11.81 26.30 -9.03
CA TRP A 24 -11.85 27.35 -8.01
C TRP A 24 -10.61 27.49 -7.11
N GLU A 25 -9.44 27.86 -7.61
CA GLU A 25 -8.34 28.30 -6.71
C GLU A 25 -7.61 29.56 -7.20
N SER A 26 -8.27 30.43 -7.98
CA SER A 26 -7.60 31.66 -8.43
C SER A 26 -7.91 32.93 -7.63
N GLN A 27 -8.93 33.03 -6.78
CA GLN A 27 -9.09 34.20 -5.90
C GLN A 27 -9.82 33.90 -4.58
N TYR A 28 -9.27 34.45 -3.51
CA TYR A 28 -9.78 34.49 -2.13
C TYR A 28 -11.26 34.84 -2.05
N GLY A 29 -12.03 34.12 -1.24
CA GLY A 29 -13.39 34.52 -0.86
C GLY A 29 -14.28 33.35 -0.51
N ASP A 30 -14.93 33.46 0.63
CA ASP A 30 -15.96 32.59 1.19
C ASP A 30 -17.05 32.27 0.15
N HIS A 31 -16.96 31.13 -0.53
CA HIS A 31 -18.02 30.62 -1.38
C HIS A 31 -18.32 29.18 -0.99
N LYS A 32 -19.60 28.88 -0.83
CA LYS A 32 -20.12 27.52 -0.73
C LYS A 32 -19.50 26.71 -1.86
N THR A 33 -18.56 25.83 -1.52
CA THR A 33 -17.89 24.98 -2.49
C THR A 33 -18.94 24.05 -3.07
N GLU A 34 -19.22 24.17 -4.37
CA GLU A 34 -20.05 23.19 -5.07
C GLU A 34 -19.44 21.79 -4.89
N ALA A 35 -20.31 20.79 -4.71
CA ALA A 35 -19.90 19.41 -4.53
C ALA A 35 -18.95 18.97 -5.67
N PRO A 36 -17.88 18.20 -5.37
CA PRO A 36 -17.11 17.49 -6.38
C PRO A 36 -18.05 16.79 -7.37
N THR A 37 -17.99 17.16 -8.64
CA THR A 37 -18.92 16.66 -9.68
C THR A 37 -18.23 16.19 -10.96
N VAL A 38 -18.59 15.03 -11.42
CA VAL A 38 -17.77 14.29 -12.33
C VAL A 38 -18.56 14.03 -13.58
N THR A 39 -18.06 14.41 -14.75
CA THR A 39 -18.82 14.18 -15.98
C THR A 39 -18.53 12.80 -16.57
N LYS A 40 -19.49 12.28 -17.35
CA LYS A 40 -19.33 11.02 -18.07
C LYS A 40 -18.12 11.06 -19.02
N GLU A 41 -17.94 12.18 -19.70
CA GLU A 41 -16.82 12.42 -20.63
C GLU A 41 -15.48 12.43 -19.89
N GLU A 42 -15.43 13.01 -18.69
CA GLU A 42 -14.21 12.99 -17.88
C GLU A 42 -13.85 11.56 -17.44
N VAL A 43 -14.83 10.72 -17.07
CA VAL A 43 -14.58 9.30 -16.77
C VAL A 43 -14.05 8.55 -18.00
N GLN A 44 -14.61 8.84 -19.18
CA GLN A 44 -14.11 8.26 -20.44
C GLN A 44 -12.67 8.66 -20.73
N LEU A 45 -12.33 9.95 -20.58
CA LEU A 45 -10.97 10.46 -20.80
C LEU A 45 -9.95 9.84 -19.85
N LEU A 46 -10.37 9.61 -18.61
CA LEU A 46 -9.55 9.04 -17.56
C LEU A 46 -9.27 7.55 -17.75
N THR A 47 -10.25 6.81 -18.27
CA THR A 47 -10.12 5.39 -18.56
C THR A 47 -9.34 5.13 -19.85
N LYS A 48 -9.19 6.12 -20.74
CA LYS A 48 -8.42 6.00 -22.00
C LYS A 48 -6.98 5.52 -21.79
N ASP A 49 -6.35 5.93 -20.69
CA ASP A 49 -4.98 5.54 -20.34
C ASP A 49 -4.89 4.19 -19.61
N PHE A 50 -6.01 3.51 -19.34
CA PHE A 50 -5.99 2.21 -18.66
C PHE A 50 -5.36 1.15 -19.55
N ASN A 51 -4.76 0.14 -18.92
CA ASN A 51 -4.23 -0.97 -19.68
C ASN A 51 -5.38 -1.81 -20.30
N PRO A 52 -5.09 -2.63 -21.33
CA PRO A 52 -6.13 -3.39 -22.01
C PRO A 52 -6.92 -4.33 -21.11
N GLN A 53 -6.28 -4.94 -20.10
CA GLN A 53 -6.98 -5.83 -19.16
C GLN A 53 -8.03 -5.06 -18.35
N GLN A 54 -7.70 -3.86 -17.90
CA GLN A 54 -8.61 -2.97 -17.18
C GLN A 54 -9.77 -2.53 -18.09
N LEU A 55 -9.47 -2.11 -19.33
CA LEU A 55 -10.51 -1.74 -20.30
C LEU A 55 -11.45 -2.92 -20.60
N THR A 56 -10.91 -4.12 -20.81
CA THR A 56 -11.72 -5.33 -21.00
C THR A 56 -12.61 -5.62 -19.80
N ALA A 57 -12.10 -5.50 -18.58
CA ALA A 57 -12.88 -5.74 -17.36
C ALA A 57 -14.05 -4.74 -17.22
N LEU A 58 -13.81 -3.45 -17.49
CA LEU A 58 -14.84 -2.42 -17.46
C LEU A 58 -15.88 -2.63 -18.58
N ALA A 59 -15.43 -3.02 -19.77
CA ALA A 59 -16.31 -3.25 -20.91
C ALA A 59 -17.21 -4.47 -20.70
N SER A 60 -16.70 -5.51 -20.03
CA SER A 60 -17.43 -6.77 -19.82
C SER A 60 -18.33 -6.78 -18.59
N SER A 61 -18.19 -5.84 -17.65
CA SER A 61 -18.93 -5.85 -16.38
C SER A 61 -19.40 -4.46 -15.95
N ALA A 62 -20.73 -4.29 -15.86
CA ALA A 62 -21.34 -3.11 -15.26
C ALA A 62 -20.97 -2.96 -13.77
N ASP A 63 -20.74 -4.07 -13.08
CA ASP A 63 -20.32 -4.04 -11.67
C ASP A 63 -18.90 -3.50 -11.50
N GLU A 64 -17.99 -3.80 -12.45
CA GLU A 64 -16.64 -3.20 -12.45
C GLU A 64 -16.69 -1.68 -12.71
N ARG A 65 -17.60 -1.22 -13.58
CA ARG A 65 -17.83 0.22 -13.80
C ARG A 65 -18.40 0.90 -12.55
N LYS A 66 -19.41 0.30 -11.92
CA LYS A 66 -19.96 0.78 -10.64
C LYS A 66 -18.90 0.82 -9.54
N LYS A 67 -18.03 -0.19 -9.47
CA LYS A 67 -16.92 -0.25 -8.51
C LYS A 67 -15.91 0.88 -8.75
N LEU A 68 -15.58 1.19 -10.00
CA LEU A 68 -14.73 2.33 -10.34
C LEU A 68 -15.33 3.65 -9.84
N LEU A 69 -16.61 3.89 -10.15
CA LEU A 69 -17.32 5.09 -9.73
C LEU A 69 -17.44 5.18 -8.21
N LYS A 70 -17.76 4.06 -7.53
CA LYS A 70 -17.78 3.98 -6.06
C LYS A 70 -16.42 4.36 -5.45
N ASN A 71 -15.32 3.79 -5.94
CA ASN A 71 -13.98 4.08 -5.44
C ASN A 71 -13.63 5.56 -5.59
N LEU A 72 -13.99 6.17 -6.72
CA LEU A 72 -13.78 7.60 -6.87
C LEU A 72 -14.66 8.39 -5.89
N ARG A 73 -15.94 8.04 -5.74
CA ARG A 73 -16.82 8.72 -4.76
C ARG A 73 -16.16 8.76 -3.38
N GLU A 74 -15.65 7.62 -2.93
CA GLU A 74 -14.93 7.50 -1.66
C GLU A 74 -13.69 8.39 -1.60
N ILE A 75 -12.84 8.38 -2.64
CA ILE A 75 -11.64 9.22 -2.69
C ILE A 75 -11.99 10.71 -2.58
N LEU A 76 -12.98 11.17 -3.35
CA LEU A 76 -13.36 12.58 -3.37
C LEU A 76 -14.06 13.00 -2.08
N ALA A 77 -14.99 12.19 -1.57
CA ALA A 77 -15.67 12.46 -0.31
C ALA A 77 -14.70 12.49 0.88
N LEU A 78 -13.77 11.52 0.95
CA LEU A 78 -12.69 11.54 1.95
C LEU A 78 -11.78 12.75 1.78
N GLY A 79 -11.58 13.21 0.53
CA GLY A 79 -10.78 14.40 0.25
C GLY A 79 -11.45 15.67 0.78
N GLU A 80 -12.76 15.81 0.57
CA GLU A 80 -13.53 16.93 1.14
C GLU A 80 -13.58 16.87 2.66
N GLU A 81 -13.76 15.68 3.24
CA GLU A 81 -13.69 15.49 4.68
C GLU A 81 -12.31 15.91 5.22
N ALA A 82 -11.22 15.45 4.59
CA ALA A 82 -9.86 15.80 4.97
C ALA A 82 -9.60 17.32 4.96
N LYS A 83 -10.19 18.05 4.01
CA LYS A 83 -10.07 19.52 3.94
C LYS A 83 -10.67 20.22 5.16
N LYS A 84 -11.74 19.66 5.77
CA LYS A 84 -12.35 20.21 7.00
C LYS A 84 -11.39 20.19 8.18
N TYR A 85 -10.41 19.29 8.18
CA TYR A 85 -9.35 19.19 9.20
C TYR A 85 -8.11 20.04 8.89
N GLY A 86 -8.09 20.78 7.77
CA GLY A 86 -7.00 21.69 7.43
C GLY A 86 -5.70 21.01 7.01
N ILE A 87 -5.72 19.72 6.68
CA ILE A 87 -4.54 18.94 6.27
C ILE A 87 -3.77 19.58 5.11
N GLN A 88 -4.49 20.15 4.15
CA GLN A 88 -3.95 20.86 2.99
C GLN A 88 -3.17 22.14 3.34
N LYS A 89 -3.36 22.68 4.56
CA LYS A 89 -2.69 23.90 5.03
C LYS A 89 -1.31 23.61 5.63
N GLU A 90 -1.01 22.36 5.97
CA GLU A 90 0.32 21.97 6.46
C GLU A 90 1.38 22.27 5.39
N PRO A 91 2.51 22.92 5.70
CA PRO A 91 3.48 23.37 4.70
C PRO A 91 3.99 22.27 3.77
N ALA A 92 4.35 21.10 4.31
CA ALA A 92 4.85 19.97 3.52
C ALA A 92 3.75 19.36 2.63
N VAL A 93 2.50 19.32 3.12
CA VAL A 93 1.35 18.85 2.33
C VAL A 93 1.04 19.85 1.21
N LYS A 94 1.02 21.15 1.50
CA LYS A 94 0.83 22.20 0.51
C LYS A 94 1.86 22.16 -0.61
N ALA A 95 3.14 21.94 -0.27
CA ALA A 95 4.21 21.80 -1.24
C ALA A 95 4.06 20.54 -2.11
N GLU A 96 3.59 19.44 -1.53
CA GLU A 96 3.30 18.21 -2.29
C GLU A 96 2.08 18.35 -3.20
N LEU A 97 1.02 19.05 -2.75
CA LEU A 97 -0.13 19.39 -3.57
C LEU A 97 0.29 20.21 -4.80
N LYS A 98 1.19 21.21 -4.63
CA LYS A 98 1.78 21.96 -5.75
C LYS A 98 2.63 21.05 -6.66
N SER A 99 3.34 20.09 -6.07
CA SER A 99 4.13 19.12 -6.85
C SER A 99 3.24 18.24 -7.72
N ILE A 100 2.06 17.82 -7.23
CA ILE A 100 1.05 17.07 -8.01
C ILE A 100 0.52 17.91 -9.18
N GLU A 101 0.20 19.20 -8.96
CA GLU A 101 -0.26 20.12 -10.02
C GLU A 101 0.73 20.28 -11.17
N ILE A 102 2.02 20.09 -10.90
CA ILE A 102 3.10 20.23 -11.87
C ILE A 102 3.38 18.89 -12.54
N ALA A 103 3.55 17.84 -11.74
CA ALA A 103 4.00 16.53 -12.21
C ALA A 103 3.00 15.85 -13.13
N ILE A 104 1.69 15.96 -12.83
CA ILE A 104 0.67 15.26 -13.61
C ILE A 104 0.56 15.83 -15.04
N PRO A 105 0.36 17.15 -15.27
CA PRO A 105 0.36 17.69 -16.62
C PRO A 105 1.69 17.48 -17.35
N ALA A 106 2.83 17.55 -16.64
CA ALA A 106 4.14 17.27 -17.22
C ALA A 106 4.25 15.84 -17.76
N LEU A 107 3.85 14.84 -16.96
CA LEU A 107 3.93 13.43 -17.33
C LEU A 107 2.98 13.12 -18.50
N LEU A 108 1.76 13.62 -18.45
CA LEU A 108 0.79 13.43 -19.53
C LEU A 108 1.26 14.09 -20.81
N TYR A 109 1.82 15.30 -20.72
CA TYR A 109 2.36 16.00 -21.88
C TYR A 109 3.51 15.22 -22.52
N ASP A 110 4.48 14.79 -21.70
CA ASP A 110 5.62 13.97 -22.14
C ASP A 110 5.14 12.70 -22.86
N ARG A 111 4.15 11.99 -22.30
CA ARG A 111 3.54 10.82 -22.93
C ARG A 111 2.89 11.18 -24.27
N LYS A 112 2.10 12.25 -24.34
CA LYS A 112 1.39 12.66 -25.56
C LYS A 112 2.34 13.07 -26.67
N VAL A 113 3.35 13.90 -26.40
CA VAL A 113 4.27 14.40 -27.45
C VAL A 113 5.31 13.38 -27.89
N ASN A 114 5.50 12.31 -27.11
CA ASN A 114 6.40 11.21 -27.41
C ASN A 114 5.67 9.91 -27.75
N GLU A 115 4.36 9.98 -27.98
CA GLU A 115 3.57 8.87 -28.46
C GLU A 115 4.18 8.32 -29.76
N GLY A 116 4.31 6.99 -29.85
CA GLY A 116 4.92 6.32 -31.00
C GLY A 116 6.45 6.35 -31.10
N LYS A 117 7.17 7.07 -30.23
CA LYS A 117 8.65 7.19 -30.31
C LYS A 117 9.44 6.03 -29.67
N GLY A 118 8.76 4.98 -29.21
CA GLY A 118 9.37 3.81 -28.57
C GLY A 118 9.47 3.91 -27.04
N PRO A 119 9.97 2.86 -26.37
CA PRO A 119 10.01 2.81 -24.91
C PRO A 119 11.12 3.70 -24.36
N MET A 120 10.74 4.72 -23.60
CA MET A 120 11.66 5.56 -22.82
C MET A 120 11.11 5.74 -21.41
N PRO A 121 12.00 5.93 -20.40
CA PRO A 121 11.54 6.36 -19.08
C PRO A 121 10.84 7.72 -19.20
N PRO A 122 9.97 8.09 -18.24
CA PRO A 122 9.37 9.41 -18.20
C PRO A 122 10.41 10.51 -18.39
N PHE A 123 10.12 11.45 -19.29
CA PHE A 123 11.00 12.57 -19.65
C PHE A 123 12.33 12.18 -20.30
N GLY A 124 12.48 10.94 -20.77
CA GLY A 124 13.72 10.46 -21.37
C GLY A 124 14.12 11.19 -22.67
N PHE A 125 13.18 11.88 -23.32
CA PHE A 125 13.44 12.68 -24.52
C PHE A 125 13.91 14.11 -24.22
N ILE A 126 14.04 14.49 -22.94
CA ILE A 126 14.61 15.78 -22.55
C ILE A 126 16.13 15.66 -22.49
N GLY A 127 16.82 16.41 -23.34
CA GLY A 127 18.27 16.35 -23.49
C GLY A 127 19.04 16.98 -22.34
N GLU A 128 20.31 16.61 -22.18
CA GLU A 128 21.20 17.20 -21.17
C GLU A 128 21.35 18.71 -21.35
N ASP A 129 21.38 19.19 -22.59
CA ASP A 129 21.47 20.63 -22.90
C ASP A 129 20.23 21.39 -22.42
N GLU A 130 19.03 20.79 -22.51
CA GLU A 130 17.79 21.41 -22.01
C GLU A 130 17.79 21.46 -20.48
N VAL A 131 18.25 20.39 -19.82
CA VAL A 131 18.41 20.36 -18.35
C VAL A 131 19.44 21.40 -17.91
N LYS A 132 20.56 21.50 -18.63
CA LYS A 132 21.58 22.50 -18.35
C LYS A 132 21.04 23.92 -18.54
N ALA A 133 20.34 24.18 -19.63
CA ALA A 133 19.69 25.48 -19.90
C ALA A 133 18.68 25.84 -18.81
N PHE A 134 17.89 24.89 -18.32
CA PHE A 134 16.96 25.12 -17.21
C PHE A 134 17.66 25.61 -15.93
N TRP A 135 18.83 25.05 -15.61
CA TRP A 135 19.62 25.52 -14.47
C TRP A 135 20.45 26.78 -14.78
N ASP A 136 20.74 27.04 -16.05
CA ASP A 136 21.48 28.22 -16.53
C ASP A 136 20.57 29.45 -16.78
N GLU A 137 19.23 29.30 -16.89
CA GLU A 137 18.23 30.38 -17.08
C GLU A 137 18.27 31.46 -15.98
N ASP A 138 18.99 31.22 -14.88
CA ASP A 138 19.36 32.21 -13.87
C ASP A 138 20.53 33.15 -14.30
N LYS A 139 20.99 33.09 -15.56
CA LYS A 139 21.96 34.04 -16.14
C LYS A 139 21.33 34.84 -17.29
N PRO A 140 20.90 36.09 -17.08
CA PRO A 140 20.61 36.96 -18.22
C PRO A 140 21.91 37.28 -18.97
N ALA A 141 21.87 37.27 -20.30
CA ALA A 141 22.99 37.72 -21.11
C ALA A 141 23.19 39.25 -20.97
N GLY A 142 24.40 39.70 -20.63
CA GLY A 142 24.80 41.12 -20.64
C GLY A 142 25.13 41.75 -19.28
N ALA A 143 25.62 43.00 -19.31
CA ALA A 143 26.25 43.74 -18.20
C ALA A 143 25.35 44.07 -16.98
N ILE A 144 24.08 43.65 -16.99
CA ILE A 144 23.11 43.87 -15.88
C ILE A 144 23.02 42.63 -14.95
N SER A 145 23.75 41.55 -15.27
CA SER A 145 23.75 40.25 -14.56
C SER A 145 23.94 40.33 -13.03
N TRP A 146 24.79 41.23 -12.53
CA TRP A 146 25.09 41.31 -11.08
C TRP A 146 23.98 41.98 -10.24
N ILE A 147 23.18 42.88 -10.83
CA ILE A 147 22.06 43.55 -10.16
C ILE A 147 20.86 42.60 -10.07
N TRP A 148 20.58 41.84 -11.15
CA TRP A 148 19.49 40.87 -11.18
C TRP A 148 19.69 39.73 -10.18
N ASN A 149 20.91 39.17 -10.12
CA ASN A 149 21.28 38.09 -9.19
C ASN A 149 21.24 38.52 -7.71
N ARG A 150 21.45 39.80 -7.41
CA ARG A 150 21.42 40.34 -6.04
C ARG A 150 19.99 40.62 -5.53
N VAL A 151 19.01 40.76 -6.43
CA VAL A 151 17.62 41.14 -6.09
C VAL A 151 16.66 39.95 -6.18
N ASN A 152 16.86 39.00 -7.11
CA ASN A 152 15.88 37.93 -7.38
C ASN A 152 16.33 36.50 -7.03
N GLY A 153 17.62 36.26 -6.77
CA GLY A 153 18.16 34.93 -6.45
C GLY A 153 18.03 33.91 -7.59
N ARG A 154 18.65 32.72 -7.43
CA ARG A 154 18.48 31.58 -8.33
C ARG A 154 17.11 30.94 -8.11
N TRP A 155 16.14 31.23 -8.96
CA TRP A 155 14.74 30.88 -8.69
C TRP A 155 14.50 29.37 -8.75
N HIS A 156 15.10 28.68 -9.73
CA HIS A 156 15.00 27.22 -9.86
C HIS A 156 15.73 26.49 -8.73
N GLU A 157 16.84 27.02 -8.24
CA GLU A 157 17.56 26.46 -7.08
C GLU A 157 16.69 26.52 -5.82
N SER A 158 16.11 27.69 -5.53
CA SER A 158 15.24 27.86 -4.37
C SER A 158 13.96 27.00 -4.45
N GLU A 159 13.39 26.82 -5.64
CA GLU A 159 12.24 25.91 -5.81
C GLU A 159 12.63 24.44 -5.62
N PHE A 160 13.85 24.05 -6.00
CA PHE A 160 14.37 22.70 -5.78
C PHE A 160 14.63 22.42 -4.30
N ASP A 161 15.24 23.35 -3.57
CA ASP A 161 15.49 23.20 -2.14
C ASP A 161 14.17 22.98 -1.38
N LYS A 162 13.17 23.83 -1.63
CA LYS A 162 11.82 23.69 -1.03
C LYS A 162 11.15 22.37 -1.41
N PHE A 163 11.37 21.90 -2.64
CA PHE A 163 10.84 20.62 -3.10
C PHE A 163 11.47 19.46 -2.31
N ILE A 164 12.80 19.45 -2.15
CA ILE A 164 13.50 18.42 -1.37
C ILE A 164 13.08 18.46 0.10
N GLU A 165 13.07 19.64 0.72
CA GLU A 165 12.64 19.83 2.12
C GLU A 165 11.23 19.25 2.36
N ALA A 166 10.27 19.54 1.46
CA ALA A 166 8.92 19.03 1.57
C ALA A 166 8.86 17.50 1.41
N LYS A 167 9.59 16.93 0.44
CA LYS A 167 9.65 15.49 0.20
C LYS A 167 10.24 14.74 1.40
N VAL A 168 11.34 15.26 1.95
CA VAL A 168 12.01 14.70 3.14
C VAL A 168 11.07 14.80 4.36
N ALA A 169 10.43 15.95 4.58
CA ALA A 169 9.49 16.13 5.68
C ALA A 169 8.31 15.13 5.61
N LEU A 170 7.74 14.93 4.42
CA LEU A 170 6.67 13.94 4.24
C LEU A 170 7.16 12.50 4.39
N ALA A 171 8.35 12.18 3.88
CA ALA A 171 8.94 10.84 4.04
C ALA A 171 9.15 10.51 5.53
N ARG A 172 9.65 11.46 6.31
CA ARG A 172 9.79 11.34 7.78
C ARG A 172 8.43 11.17 8.46
N LYS A 173 7.44 12.02 8.14
CA LYS A 173 6.06 11.91 8.67
C LYS A 173 5.42 10.55 8.33
N ARG A 174 5.81 9.95 7.19
CA ARG A 174 5.33 8.65 6.76
C ARG A 174 6.09 7.46 7.35
N GLY A 175 7.18 7.69 8.10
CA GLY A 175 8.06 6.64 8.61
C GLY A 175 8.89 5.96 7.51
N GLN A 176 9.01 6.60 6.34
CA GLN A 176 9.80 6.12 5.20
C GLN A 176 11.27 6.53 5.31
N LEU A 177 11.57 7.51 6.15
CA LEU A 177 12.90 8.04 6.43
C LEU A 177 13.03 8.26 7.94
N SER A 178 14.17 7.91 8.55
CA SER A 178 14.41 8.22 9.96
C SER A 178 14.63 9.72 10.16
N ALA A 179 14.57 10.17 11.42
CA ALA A 179 14.67 11.60 11.75
C ALA A 179 15.99 12.23 11.28
N ASP A 180 17.10 11.50 11.43
CA ASP A 180 18.45 12.00 11.16
C ASP A 180 19.02 11.52 9.81
N GLN A 181 18.30 10.67 9.08
CA GLN A 181 18.75 10.22 7.76
C GLN A 181 18.51 11.34 6.74
N GLU A 182 19.58 11.73 6.07
CA GLU A 182 19.57 12.65 4.93
C GLU A 182 19.65 11.88 3.60
N PRO A 183 19.10 12.43 2.50
CA PRO A 183 19.30 11.89 1.17
C PRO A 183 20.78 11.84 0.78
N SER A 184 21.20 10.80 0.06
CA SER A 184 22.58 10.73 -0.46
C SER A 184 22.81 11.73 -1.60
N GLU A 185 24.08 12.03 -1.91
CA GLU A 185 24.44 12.90 -3.04
C GLU A 185 23.87 12.37 -4.38
N ASP A 186 23.90 11.05 -4.59
CA ASP A 186 23.34 10.42 -5.79
C ASP A 186 21.82 10.58 -5.86
N GLU A 187 21.13 10.46 -4.72
CA GLU A 187 19.68 10.66 -4.63
C GLU A 187 19.31 12.12 -4.91
N LEU A 188 20.08 13.08 -4.37
CA LEU A 188 19.91 14.51 -4.66
C LEU A 188 20.17 14.81 -6.13
N LYS A 189 21.21 14.22 -6.74
CA LYS A 189 21.52 14.39 -8.17
C LYS A 189 20.40 13.85 -9.06
N GLN A 190 19.85 12.67 -8.75
CA GLN A 190 18.72 12.09 -9.47
C GLN A 190 17.44 12.92 -9.28
N ALA A 191 17.19 13.41 -8.07
CA ALA A 191 16.06 14.27 -7.78
C ALA A 191 16.16 15.61 -8.53
N ARG A 192 17.37 16.16 -8.63
CA ARG A 192 17.65 17.39 -9.36
C ARG A 192 17.36 17.23 -10.85
N ASP A 193 17.87 16.17 -11.48
CA ASP A 193 17.58 15.86 -12.89
C ASP A 193 16.07 15.66 -13.12
N SER A 194 15.43 14.86 -12.28
CA SER A 194 13.98 14.60 -12.36
C SER A 194 13.15 15.87 -12.18
N PHE A 195 13.55 16.74 -11.25
CA PHE A 195 12.90 18.03 -11.00
C PHE A 195 12.97 18.91 -12.25
N ALA A 196 14.17 19.10 -12.81
CA ALA A 196 14.36 19.92 -14.00
C ALA A 196 13.53 19.40 -15.19
N LYS A 197 13.63 18.10 -15.48
CA LYS A 197 12.87 17.46 -16.56
C LYS A 197 11.36 17.60 -16.39
N THR A 198 10.87 17.41 -15.18
CA THR A 198 9.44 17.60 -14.85
C THR A 198 9.02 19.05 -15.11
N ARG A 199 9.83 20.04 -14.68
CA ARG A 199 9.53 21.47 -14.87
C ARG A 199 9.57 21.89 -16.33
N ILE A 200 10.57 21.43 -17.08
CA ILE A 200 10.67 21.66 -18.53
C ILE A 200 9.41 21.13 -19.22
N SER A 201 9.03 19.88 -18.96
CA SER A 201 7.83 19.29 -19.55
C SER A 201 6.56 20.03 -19.13
N TYR A 202 6.43 20.41 -17.86
CA TYR A 202 5.32 21.21 -17.35
C TYR A 202 5.20 22.57 -18.07
N TYR A 203 6.32 23.28 -18.27
CA TYR A 203 6.32 24.56 -18.97
C TYR A 203 5.96 24.42 -20.44
N LYS A 204 6.45 23.37 -21.10
CA LYS A 204 6.04 23.03 -22.48
C LYS A 204 4.54 22.71 -22.57
N ALA A 205 4.00 21.94 -21.61
CA ALA A 205 2.58 21.65 -21.50
C ALA A 205 1.77 22.94 -21.34
N LYS A 206 2.14 23.80 -20.39
CA LYS A 206 1.48 25.08 -20.13
C LYS A 206 1.53 26.01 -21.34
N ALA A 207 2.66 26.06 -22.06
CA ALA A 207 2.80 26.84 -23.28
C ALA A 207 1.86 26.33 -24.38
N LYS A 208 1.78 25.01 -24.59
CA LYS A 208 0.86 24.40 -25.57
C LYS A 208 -0.61 24.60 -25.20
N LEU A 209 -0.96 24.50 -23.92
CA LEU A 209 -2.32 24.77 -23.44
C LEU A 209 -2.77 26.22 -23.68
N LYS A 210 -1.84 27.18 -23.63
CA LYS A 210 -2.15 28.60 -23.93
C LYS A 210 -2.51 28.84 -25.40
N THR A 211 -2.12 27.94 -26.32
CA THR A 211 -2.42 28.11 -27.75
C THR A 211 -3.75 27.47 -28.17
N ILE A 212 -4.45 26.77 -27.27
CA ILE A 212 -5.78 26.16 -27.55
C ILE A 212 -6.76 27.14 -28.21
N PRO A 213 -6.92 28.41 -27.76
CA PRO A 213 -7.87 29.34 -28.39
C PRO A 213 -7.61 29.60 -29.87
N SER A 214 -6.37 29.45 -30.33
CA SER A 214 -5.97 29.62 -31.74
C SER A 214 -6.01 28.33 -32.57
N MET A 215 -6.21 27.17 -31.95
CA MET A 215 -6.33 25.89 -32.66
C MET A 215 -7.71 25.73 -33.31
N GLN A 216 -7.81 24.83 -34.28
CA GLN A 216 -9.07 24.48 -34.95
C GLN A 216 -9.23 22.96 -35.09
N GLY A 217 -10.47 22.51 -35.33
CA GLY A 217 -10.78 21.11 -35.62
C GLY A 217 -10.31 20.12 -34.55
N ASP A 218 -9.81 18.96 -35.00
CA ASP A 218 -9.42 17.86 -34.14
C ASP A 218 -8.25 18.20 -33.21
N GLU A 219 -7.29 19.03 -33.65
CA GLU A 219 -6.17 19.45 -32.78
C GLU A 219 -6.70 20.20 -31.56
N LYS A 220 -7.64 21.13 -31.75
CA LYS A 220 -8.23 21.88 -30.64
C LYS A 220 -8.90 20.92 -29.64
N LYS A 221 -9.73 20.02 -30.14
CA LYS A 221 -10.44 19.03 -29.32
C LYS A 221 -9.47 18.15 -28.54
N GLU A 222 -8.42 17.65 -29.19
CA GLU A 222 -7.42 16.81 -28.51
C GLU A 222 -6.73 17.51 -27.33
N TRP A 223 -6.38 18.80 -27.48
CA TRP A 223 -5.73 19.55 -26.41
C TRP A 223 -6.70 20.02 -25.32
N GLU A 224 -7.97 20.23 -25.66
CA GLU A 224 -9.05 20.42 -24.66
C GLU A 224 -9.28 19.14 -23.85
N ASP A 225 -9.33 17.98 -24.50
CA ASP A 225 -9.46 16.67 -23.84
C ASP A 225 -8.24 16.35 -22.98
N PHE A 226 -7.04 16.65 -23.48
CA PHE A 226 -5.80 16.58 -22.69
C PHE A 226 -5.89 17.43 -21.42
N LYS A 227 -6.32 18.70 -21.55
CA LYS A 227 -6.46 19.61 -20.41
C LYS A 227 -7.44 19.06 -19.37
N LYS A 228 -8.62 18.62 -19.81
CA LYS A 228 -9.64 18.02 -18.93
C LYS A 228 -9.08 16.79 -18.19
N SER A 229 -8.40 15.89 -18.90
CA SER A 229 -7.78 14.71 -18.29
C SER A 229 -6.69 15.09 -17.28
N ALA A 230 -5.83 16.06 -17.59
CA ALA A 230 -4.77 16.50 -16.71
C ALA A 230 -5.32 17.16 -15.43
N ASP A 231 -6.24 18.12 -15.56
CA ASP A 231 -6.88 18.82 -14.44
C ASP A 231 -7.57 17.81 -13.50
N LEU A 232 -8.21 16.81 -14.10
CA LEU A 232 -8.88 15.76 -13.37
C LEU A 232 -7.93 14.84 -12.60
N GLN A 233 -6.88 14.36 -13.25
CA GLN A 233 -5.88 13.51 -12.61
C GLN A 233 -5.20 14.26 -11.46
N VAL A 234 -4.90 15.56 -11.62
CA VAL A 234 -4.39 16.41 -10.52
C VAL A 234 -5.36 16.40 -9.34
N LYS A 235 -6.65 16.64 -9.58
CA LYS A 235 -7.66 16.66 -8.52
C LYS A 235 -7.72 15.34 -7.75
N ILE A 236 -7.76 14.22 -8.47
CA ILE A 236 -7.86 12.89 -7.86
C ILE A 236 -6.62 12.59 -7.03
N GLN A 237 -5.43 12.88 -7.55
CA GLN A 237 -4.17 12.66 -6.84
C GLN A 237 -4.06 13.57 -5.59
N LYS A 238 -4.51 14.82 -5.67
CA LYS A 238 -4.59 15.71 -4.51
C LYS A 238 -5.55 15.15 -3.44
N ALA A 239 -6.74 14.70 -3.84
CA ALA A 239 -7.71 14.09 -2.94
C ALA A 239 -7.14 12.83 -2.29
N GLN A 240 -6.55 11.92 -3.07
CA GLN A 240 -5.88 10.72 -2.56
C GLN A 240 -4.79 11.05 -1.53
N LEU A 241 -3.96 12.06 -1.81
CA LEU A 241 -2.91 12.52 -0.89
C LEU A 241 -3.51 12.92 0.47
N ILE A 242 -4.45 13.85 0.49
CA ILE A 242 -5.00 14.37 1.74
C ILE A 242 -5.89 13.34 2.44
N SER A 243 -6.63 12.50 1.69
CA SER A 243 -7.40 11.38 2.23
C SER A 243 -6.49 10.37 2.92
N SER A 244 -5.34 10.03 2.32
CA SER A 244 -4.40 9.08 2.94
C SER A 244 -3.83 9.62 4.26
N ILE A 245 -3.56 10.92 4.33
CA ILE A 245 -3.09 11.59 5.54
C ILE A 245 -4.20 11.63 6.58
N TYR A 246 -5.43 11.98 6.18
CA TYR A 246 -6.60 11.99 7.06
C TYR A 246 -6.86 10.62 7.68
N VAL A 247 -6.86 9.57 6.86
CA VAL A 247 -7.07 8.19 7.31
C VAL A 247 -6.00 7.80 8.34
N LYS A 248 -4.73 8.10 8.06
CA LYS A 248 -3.62 7.73 8.93
C LYS A 248 -3.56 8.56 10.22
N ASP A 249 -3.67 9.88 10.11
CA ASP A 249 -3.33 10.79 11.21
C ASP A 249 -4.55 11.14 12.08
N VAL A 250 -5.76 11.03 11.52
CA VAL A 250 -7.02 11.37 12.18
C VAL A 250 -7.87 10.12 12.40
N LEU A 251 -8.29 9.42 11.33
CA LEU A 251 -9.22 8.30 11.48
C LEU A 251 -8.62 7.12 12.24
N ALA A 252 -7.36 6.74 12.00
CA ALA A 252 -6.74 5.62 12.70
C ALA A 252 -6.74 5.80 14.23
N LYS A 253 -6.61 7.04 14.71
CA LYS A 253 -6.70 7.36 16.15
C LYS A 253 -8.14 7.34 16.63
N LYS A 254 -9.07 7.93 15.87
CA LYS A 254 -10.50 7.97 16.19
C LYS A 254 -11.16 6.59 16.22
N LEU A 255 -10.66 5.67 15.38
CA LEU A 255 -11.20 4.32 15.22
C LEU A 255 -10.43 3.26 16.01
N ALA A 256 -9.43 3.65 16.79
CA ALA A 256 -8.70 2.73 17.64
C ALA A 256 -9.67 1.96 18.56
N VAL A 257 -9.54 0.64 18.55
CA VAL A 257 -10.28 -0.26 19.44
C VAL A 257 -9.40 -0.51 20.67
N ASN A 258 -9.95 -0.24 21.85
CA ASN A 258 -9.28 -0.44 23.13
C ASN A 258 -9.68 -1.79 23.77
N ASP A 259 -9.05 -2.13 24.89
CA ASP A 259 -9.30 -3.39 25.58
C ASP A 259 -10.71 -3.46 26.17
N GLU A 260 -11.30 -2.32 26.54
CA GLU A 260 -12.68 -2.25 27.02
C GLU A 260 -13.68 -2.62 25.93
N ASP A 261 -13.51 -2.11 24.70
CA ASP A 261 -14.32 -2.45 23.53
C ASP A 261 -14.25 -3.96 23.24
N ILE A 262 -13.04 -4.53 23.27
CA ILE A 262 -12.82 -5.97 23.03
C ILE A 262 -13.50 -6.79 24.11
N LYS A 263 -13.33 -6.45 25.39
CA LYS A 263 -13.95 -7.17 26.51
C LYS A 263 -15.47 -7.11 26.45
N ALA A 264 -16.04 -5.94 26.14
CA ALA A 264 -17.48 -5.78 25.98
C ALA A 264 -18.02 -6.68 24.87
N TYR A 265 -17.39 -6.65 23.70
CA TYR A 265 -17.78 -7.50 22.58
C TYR A 265 -17.66 -8.99 22.92
N VAL A 266 -16.55 -9.41 23.52
CA VAL A 266 -16.36 -10.81 23.95
C VAL A 266 -17.42 -11.26 24.97
N ALA A 267 -17.84 -10.39 25.88
CA ALA A 267 -18.88 -10.69 26.86
C ALA A 267 -20.26 -10.88 26.20
N GLU A 268 -20.55 -10.14 25.13
CA GLU A 268 -21.79 -10.28 24.34
C GLU A 268 -21.73 -11.47 23.36
N HIS A 269 -20.52 -11.98 23.08
CA HIS A 269 -20.25 -13.06 22.13
C HIS A 269 -19.55 -14.27 22.79
N PRO A 270 -20.20 -14.94 23.76
CA PRO A 270 -19.61 -16.07 24.50
C PRO A 270 -19.22 -17.26 23.59
N GLU A 271 -19.83 -17.38 22.41
CA GLU A 271 -19.49 -18.39 21.40
C GLU A 271 -18.06 -18.29 20.87
N LEU A 272 -17.44 -17.10 20.94
CA LEU A 272 -16.07 -16.87 20.45
C LEU A 272 -15.01 -17.42 21.38
N THR A 273 -15.30 -17.48 22.67
CA THR A 273 -14.27 -17.83 23.65
C THR A 273 -14.31 -19.29 24.03
N LYS A 274 -15.50 -19.91 24.17
CA LYS A 274 -15.72 -21.27 24.74
C LYS A 274 -14.72 -21.63 25.85
N THR A 275 -14.27 -20.62 26.60
CA THR A 275 -12.98 -20.72 27.30
C THR A 275 -13.13 -21.61 28.51
N ALA A 276 -14.28 -21.57 29.18
CA ALA A 276 -14.58 -22.46 30.30
C ALA A 276 -14.61 -23.95 29.89
N GLU A 277 -15.16 -24.28 28.72
CA GLU A 277 -15.18 -25.66 28.21
C GLU A 277 -13.76 -26.12 27.86
N LYS A 278 -13.01 -25.30 27.13
CA LYS A 278 -11.62 -25.56 26.75
C LYS A 278 -10.70 -25.67 27.98
N GLU A 279 -10.91 -24.83 28.98
CA GLU A 279 -10.18 -24.89 30.25
C GLU A 279 -10.49 -26.18 30.99
N LYS A 280 -11.77 -26.58 31.06
CA LYS A 280 -12.18 -27.85 31.66
C LYS A 280 -11.49 -29.03 30.98
N THR A 281 -11.50 -29.09 29.65
CA THR A 281 -10.78 -30.12 28.89
C THR A 281 -9.27 -30.11 29.18
N ALA A 282 -8.64 -28.94 29.23
CA ALA A 282 -7.21 -28.83 29.56
C ALA A 282 -6.92 -29.35 30.98
N ARG A 283 -7.78 -29.06 31.96
CA ARG A 283 -7.64 -29.56 33.34
C ARG A 283 -7.83 -31.08 33.41
N GLU A 284 -8.79 -31.63 32.68
CA GLU A 284 -9.01 -33.08 32.58
C GLU A 284 -7.80 -33.79 31.96
N VAL A 285 -7.23 -33.25 30.88
CA VAL A 285 -6.04 -33.83 30.24
C VAL A 285 -4.82 -33.72 31.16
N LEU A 286 -4.66 -32.60 31.89
CA LEU A 286 -3.58 -32.45 32.87
C LEU A 286 -3.69 -33.50 33.99
N ALA A 287 -4.90 -33.79 34.47
CA ALA A 287 -5.13 -34.84 35.45
C ALA A 287 -4.68 -36.22 34.93
N LYS A 288 -5.10 -36.59 33.70
CA LYS A 288 -4.68 -37.85 33.05
C LYS A 288 -3.15 -37.96 32.91
N VAL A 289 -2.48 -36.86 32.57
CA VAL A 289 -1.01 -36.82 32.50
C VAL A 289 -0.38 -37.06 33.89
N LYS A 290 -0.92 -36.41 34.93
CA LYS A 290 -0.43 -36.57 36.32
C LYS A 290 -0.69 -37.95 36.92
N GLU A 291 -1.75 -38.62 36.48
CA GLU A 291 -2.08 -40.01 36.86
C GLU A 291 -1.19 -41.06 36.16
N GLY A 292 -0.24 -40.63 35.32
CA GLY A 292 0.73 -41.50 34.67
C GLY A 292 0.35 -41.92 33.24
N GLY A 293 -0.65 -41.27 32.63
CA GLY A 293 -0.99 -41.49 31.23
C GLY A 293 0.17 -41.15 30.27
N ASP A 294 0.24 -41.84 29.13
CA ASP A 294 1.26 -41.56 28.12
C ASP A 294 1.01 -40.18 27.49
N PHE A 295 1.93 -39.24 27.75
CA PHE A 295 1.86 -37.88 27.24
C PHE A 295 1.77 -37.83 25.71
N ALA A 296 2.52 -38.68 25.01
CA ALA A 296 2.57 -38.66 23.55
C ALA A 296 1.23 -39.09 22.93
N GLU A 297 0.56 -40.07 23.54
CA GLU A 297 -0.77 -40.53 23.09
C GLU A 297 -1.84 -39.50 23.45
N LEU A 298 -1.82 -38.94 24.66
CA LEU A 298 -2.72 -37.85 25.05
C LEU A 298 -2.53 -36.61 24.14
N ALA A 299 -1.31 -36.31 23.72
CA ALA A 299 -1.05 -35.23 22.78
C ALA A 299 -1.63 -35.53 21.39
N LYS A 300 -1.52 -36.76 20.88
CA LYS A 300 -2.14 -37.15 19.60
C LYS A 300 -3.67 -37.10 19.65
N GLU A 301 -4.26 -37.43 20.80
CA GLU A 301 -5.70 -37.44 21.00
C GLU A 301 -6.25 -36.01 21.16
N TYR A 302 -5.73 -35.27 22.14
CA TYR A 302 -6.33 -34.01 22.61
C TYR A 302 -5.70 -32.75 22.02
N SER A 303 -4.43 -32.77 21.60
CA SER A 303 -3.77 -31.54 21.16
C SER A 303 -4.41 -31.01 19.88
N GLU A 304 -4.59 -29.71 19.82
CA GLU A 304 -5.06 -28.95 18.66
C GLU A 304 -3.88 -28.22 17.98
N ASP A 305 -2.63 -28.44 18.42
CA ASP A 305 -1.44 -27.90 17.73
C ASP A 305 -1.11 -28.71 16.46
N PRO A 306 -1.33 -28.17 15.25
CA PRO A 306 -1.03 -28.88 14.01
C PRO A 306 0.46 -29.17 13.83
N GLY A 307 1.34 -28.39 14.45
CA GLY A 307 2.78 -28.50 14.24
C GLY A 307 3.43 -29.67 14.98
N SER A 308 2.83 -30.15 16.08
CA SER A 308 3.41 -31.22 16.91
C SER A 308 2.46 -32.35 17.31
N LYS A 309 1.14 -32.19 17.14
CA LYS A 309 0.14 -33.22 17.50
C LYS A 309 0.51 -34.61 17.01
N SER A 310 0.85 -34.74 15.72
CA SER A 310 1.21 -36.03 15.10
C SER A 310 2.50 -36.66 15.66
N ARG A 311 3.39 -35.85 16.24
CA ARG A 311 4.63 -36.29 16.91
C ARG A 311 4.45 -36.45 18.43
N GLY A 312 3.20 -36.51 18.92
CA GLY A 312 2.89 -36.58 20.34
C GLY A 312 3.28 -35.31 21.10
N GLY A 313 3.13 -34.15 20.47
CA GLY A 313 3.42 -32.85 21.08
C GLY A 313 4.89 -32.43 21.05
N LEU A 314 5.78 -33.23 20.44
CA LEU A 314 7.23 -33.01 20.53
C LEU A 314 7.73 -31.89 19.59
N TYR A 315 8.47 -30.96 20.19
CA TYR A 315 9.40 -30.06 19.53
C TYR A 315 10.80 -30.22 20.12
N GLU A 316 11.81 -30.17 19.26
CA GLU A 316 13.21 -30.39 19.61
C GLU A 316 14.05 -29.18 19.20
N GLY A 317 15.11 -28.91 19.96
CA GLY A 317 16.06 -27.84 19.68
C GLY A 317 15.45 -26.45 19.73
N ILE A 318 14.40 -26.24 20.54
CA ILE A 318 13.71 -24.95 20.64
C ILE A 318 14.65 -23.94 21.29
N ALA A 319 14.95 -22.86 20.59
CA ALA A 319 15.70 -21.73 21.13
C ALA A 319 14.77 -20.74 21.83
N LYS A 320 15.31 -20.01 22.82
CA LYS A 320 14.59 -18.94 23.50
C LYS A 320 14.10 -17.87 22.51
N GLY A 321 12.88 -17.38 22.70
CA GLY A 321 12.19 -16.40 21.86
C GLY A 321 11.40 -17.01 20.69
N GLN A 322 11.31 -18.34 20.59
CA GLN A 322 10.53 -19.01 19.54
C GLN A 322 9.09 -19.31 19.95
N PHE A 323 8.79 -19.32 21.25
CA PHE A 323 7.45 -19.59 21.78
C PHE A 323 6.90 -18.37 22.54
N ALA A 324 5.60 -18.43 22.87
CA ALA A 324 4.97 -17.41 23.71
C ALA A 324 5.70 -17.30 25.06
N LYS A 325 5.82 -16.08 25.59
CA LYS A 325 6.60 -15.81 26.80
C LYS A 325 6.15 -16.67 27.99
N GLU A 326 4.85 -16.86 28.15
CA GLU A 326 4.25 -17.65 29.23
C GLU A 326 4.62 -19.13 29.11
N PHE A 327 4.75 -19.66 27.89
CA PHE A 327 5.20 -21.02 27.63
C PHE A 327 6.68 -21.19 28.02
N GLU A 328 7.53 -20.26 27.59
CA GLU A 328 8.97 -20.31 27.91
C GLU A 328 9.23 -20.13 29.41
N ASP A 329 8.50 -19.23 30.07
CA ASP A 329 8.57 -19.02 31.52
C ASP A 329 8.14 -20.28 32.29
N ALA A 330 7.19 -21.05 31.77
CA ALA A 330 6.78 -22.32 32.36
C ALA A 330 7.85 -23.39 32.18
N VAL A 331 8.39 -23.55 30.97
CA VAL A 331 9.51 -24.48 30.68
C VAL A 331 10.76 -24.19 31.52
N ALA A 332 11.03 -22.90 31.77
CA ALA A 332 12.18 -22.49 32.58
C ALA A 332 12.09 -22.96 34.04
N LYS A 333 10.88 -23.24 34.54
CA LYS A 333 10.63 -23.69 35.92
C LYS A 333 10.60 -25.21 36.08
N LEU A 334 10.69 -25.97 34.99
CA LEU A 334 10.63 -27.43 35.00
C LEU A 334 12.03 -28.04 34.97
N GLU A 335 12.18 -29.19 35.60
CA GLU A 335 13.30 -30.10 35.39
C GLU A 335 13.00 -31.14 34.30
N PRO A 336 14.02 -31.73 33.63
CA PRO A 336 13.81 -32.77 32.63
C PRO A 336 12.96 -33.93 33.17
N GLY A 337 11.90 -34.27 32.44
CA GLY A 337 10.91 -35.27 32.82
C GLY A 337 9.67 -34.70 33.51
N GLU A 338 9.73 -33.48 34.03
CA GLU A 338 8.61 -32.85 34.74
C GLU A 338 7.54 -32.29 33.80
N VAL A 339 6.32 -32.22 34.33
CA VAL A 339 5.14 -31.64 33.71
C VAL A 339 4.75 -30.38 34.47
N THR A 340 4.17 -29.39 33.78
CA THR A 340 3.65 -28.18 34.42
C THR A 340 2.67 -28.50 35.55
N PRO A 341 2.80 -27.87 36.73
CA PRO A 341 1.95 -28.15 37.87
C PRO A 341 0.51 -27.66 37.68
N ASP A 342 0.29 -26.68 36.80
CA ASP A 342 -1.04 -26.23 36.36
C ASP A 342 -1.02 -26.01 34.84
N ILE A 343 -2.18 -25.76 34.25
CA ILE A 343 -2.31 -25.37 32.84
C ILE A 343 -1.65 -24.00 32.62
N VAL A 344 -0.99 -23.84 31.48
CA VAL A 344 -0.32 -22.58 31.09
C VAL A 344 -1.18 -21.87 30.04
N LYS A 345 -1.67 -20.66 30.35
CA LYS A 345 -2.50 -19.88 29.43
C LYS A 345 -1.63 -18.98 28.55
N THR A 346 -1.95 -18.95 27.26
CA THR A 346 -1.35 -18.05 26.24
C THR A 346 -2.45 -17.48 25.34
N ALA A 347 -2.10 -16.61 24.39
CA ALA A 347 -3.02 -16.15 23.34
C ALA A 347 -3.54 -17.28 22.42
N PHE A 348 -2.86 -18.43 22.37
CA PHE A 348 -3.26 -19.59 21.56
C PHE A 348 -4.24 -20.53 22.27
N GLY A 349 -4.33 -20.45 23.60
CA GLY A 349 -5.13 -21.35 24.43
C GLY A 349 -4.36 -21.87 25.64
N PHE A 350 -4.76 -23.05 26.11
CA PHE A 350 -4.24 -23.71 27.30
C PHE A 350 -3.22 -24.78 26.93
N HIS A 351 -2.06 -24.72 27.56
CA HIS A 351 -0.94 -25.62 27.32
C HIS A 351 -0.68 -26.49 28.54
N ILE A 352 -0.41 -27.76 28.29
CA ILE A 352 0.20 -28.68 29.25
C ILE A 352 1.57 -29.01 28.70
N ILE A 353 2.63 -28.80 29.48
CA ILE A 353 4.00 -28.85 28.97
C ILE A 353 4.79 -29.88 29.76
N LYS A 354 5.53 -30.73 29.06
CA LYS A 354 6.51 -31.66 29.62
C LYS A 354 7.89 -31.33 29.09
N LEU A 355 8.83 -31.02 29.98
CA LEU A 355 10.22 -30.83 29.58
C LEU A 355 10.87 -32.20 29.35
N ILE A 356 11.53 -32.39 28.20
CA ILE A 356 12.22 -33.64 27.87
C ILE A 356 13.70 -33.53 28.20
N LYS A 357 14.38 -32.51 27.68
CA LYS A 357 15.79 -32.23 27.99
C LYS A 357 16.14 -30.77 27.71
N ARG A 358 17.26 -30.35 28.27
CA ARG A 358 17.94 -29.08 27.94
C ARG A 358 19.13 -29.38 27.03
N GLY A 359 19.45 -28.43 26.16
CA GLY A 359 20.55 -28.53 25.21
C GLY A 359 21.12 -27.18 24.87
N GLU A 360 21.98 -27.16 23.84
CA GLU A 360 22.56 -25.96 23.29
C GLU A 360 22.78 -26.12 21.78
N VAL A 361 22.65 -25.02 21.04
CA VAL A 361 22.97 -24.95 19.62
C VAL A 361 23.92 -23.79 19.36
N LYS A 362 24.87 -23.98 18.45
CA LYS A 362 25.83 -22.94 18.09
C LYS A 362 25.15 -21.94 17.14
N GLY A 363 25.05 -20.68 17.54
CA GLY A 363 24.51 -19.61 16.71
C GLY A 363 25.38 -19.32 15.48
N ALA A 364 24.84 -18.58 14.50
CA ALA A 364 25.59 -18.14 13.31
C ALA A 364 26.78 -17.22 13.66
N ASP A 365 26.72 -16.58 14.83
CA ASP A 365 27.78 -15.80 15.48
C ASP A 365 28.82 -16.67 16.22
N GLY A 366 28.65 -18.00 16.22
CA GLY A 366 29.50 -18.94 16.93
C GLY A 366 29.21 -19.04 18.44
N VAL A 367 28.23 -18.29 18.96
CA VAL A 367 27.90 -18.25 20.39
C VAL A 367 26.91 -19.38 20.71
N PRO A 368 27.18 -20.23 21.74
CA PRO A 368 26.23 -21.23 22.20
C PRO A 368 24.94 -20.57 22.71
N LYS A 369 23.79 -21.04 22.21
CA LYS A 369 22.46 -20.61 22.64
C LYS A 369 21.76 -21.79 23.31
N PRO A 370 21.22 -21.62 24.53
CA PRO A 370 20.50 -22.69 25.21
C PRO A 370 19.25 -23.06 24.43
N THR A 371 18.97 -24.35 24.36
CA THR A 371 17.77 -24.92 23.77
C THR A 371 17.09 -25.89 24.71
N PHE A 372 15.86 -26.25 24.39
CA PHE A 372 15.14 -27.31 25.08
C PHE A 372 14.29 -28.12 24.12
N ASP A 373 14.04 -29.36 24.53
CA ASP A 373 13.09 -30.24 23.88
C ASP A 373 11.90 -30.39 24.81
N ALA A 374 10.69 -30.15 24.31
CA ALA A 374 9.48 -30.23 25.10
C ALA A 374 8.38 -30.95 24.33
N ARG A 375 7.55 -31.69 25.07
CA ARG A 375 6.23 -32.09 24.58
C ARG A 375 5.19 -31.12 25.10
N HIS A 376 4.20 -30.77 24.30
CA HIS A 376 3.06 -30.02 24.77
C HIS A 376 1.73 -30.50 24.19
N ILE A 377 0.67 -30.27 24.95
CA ILE A 377 -0.72 -30.45 24.51
C ILE A 377 -1.36 -29.07 24.52
N LEU A 378 -1.79 -28.60 23.36
CA LEU A 378 -2.51 -27.35 23.20
C LEU A 378 -4.00 -27.64 23.12
N ILE A 379 -4.79 -27.09 24.04
CA ILE A 379 -6.23 -26.95 23.88
C ILE A 379 -6.48 -25.52 23.39
N SER A 380 -6.74 -25.39 22.09
CA SER A 380 -6.80 -24.13 21.37
C SER A 380 -8.05 -23.33 21.75
N THR A 381 -7.86 -22.04 21.96
CA THR A 381 -8.94 -21.04 22.08
C THR A 381 -8.94 -20.07 20.90
N MET A 382 -8.27 -20.44 19.81
CA MET A 382 -8.20 -19.62 18.61
C MET A 382 -9.55 -19.61 17.90
N VAL A 383 -9.87 -18.49 17.26
CA VAL A 383 -11.10 -18.32 16.48
C VAL A 383 -10.77 -18.37 15.01
N LYS A 384 -11.57 -19.16 14.29
CA LYS A 384 -11.65 -19.08 12.84
C LYS A 384 -12.79 -18.14 12.47
N ASP A 385 -12.52 -17.17 11.60
CA ASP A 385 -13.52 -16.22 11.13
C ASP A 385 -14.72 -16.97 10.53
N PRO A 386 -15.93 -16.90 11.12
CA PRO A 386 -17.11 -17.59 10.62
C PRO A 386 -17.53 -17.09 9.23
N ASP A 387 -17.22 -15.84 8.90
CA ASP A 387 -17.58 -15.21 7.63
C ASP A 387 -16.54 -15.50 6.53
N ASN A 388 -15.38 -16.07 6.90
CA ASN A 388 -14.30 -16.40 5.97
C ASN A 388 -13.71 -17.79 6.28
N PRO A 389 -14.26 -18.87 5.68
CA PRO A 389 -13.78 -20.23 5.87
C PRO A 389 -12.32 -20.48 5.46
N LEU A 390 -11.73 -19.58 4.67
CA LEU A 390 -10.32 -19.64 4.26
C LEU A 390 -9.39 -18.84 5.18
N ALA A 391 -9.94 -18.08 6.14
CA ALA A 391 -9.15 -17.37 7.13
C ALA A 391 -8.39 -18.37 8.01
N ARG A 392 -7.17 -17.95 8.39
CA ARG A 392 -6.41 -18.66 9.42
C ARG A 392 -7.03 -18.40 10.78
N GLU A 393 -6.90 -19.37 11.66
CA GLU A 393 -7.21 -19.19 13.07
C GLU A 393 -6.32 -18.10 13.68
N MET A 394 -6.89 -17.29 14.57
CA MET A 394 -6.19 -16.22 15.28
C MET A 394 -6.71 -16.08 16.72
N PRO A 395 -5.98 -15.41 17.63
CA PRO A 395 -6.46 -15.16 18.97
C PRO A 395 -7.79 -14.38 18.95
N VAL A 396 -8.70 -14.69 19.88
CA VAL A 396 -10.02 -14.04 20.00
C VAL A 396 -9.89 -12.52 20.00
N GLU A 397 -8.98 -11.99 20.81
CA GLU A 397 -8.77 -10.54 20.94
C GLU A 397 -8.35 -9.90 19.62
N GLN A 398 -7.50 -10.59 18.83
CA GLN A 398 -7.08 -10.12 17.52
C GLN A 398 -8.24 -10.14 16.51
N TYR A 399 -9.04 -11.22 16.52
CA TYR A 399 -10.23 -11.32 15.68
C TYR A 399 -11.23 -10.21 16.00
N VAL A 400 -11.60 -10.06 17.27
CA VAL A 400 -12.56 -9.05 17.74
C VAL A 400 -12.08 -7.64 17.44
N LYS A 401 -10.79 -7.36 17.69
CA LYS A 401 -10.20 -6.06 17.35
C LYS A 401 -10.34 -5.75 15.86
N ALA A 402 -9.93 -6.67 14.98
CA ALA A 402 -10.02 -6.47 13.54
C ALA A 402 -11.47 -6.30 13.06
N LYS A 403 -12.41 -7.05 13.65
CA LYS A 403 -13.84 -6.94 13.36
C LYS A 403 -14.41 -5.58 13.75
N LEU A 404 -14.17 -5.15 14.99
CA LEU A 404 -14.63 -3.85 15.48
C LEU A 404 -13.99 -2.69 14.71
N GLU A 405 -12.70 -2.78 14.37
CA GLU A 405 -12.03 -1.77 13.52
C GLU A 405 -12.69 -1.68 12.14
N LYS A 406 -12.99 -2.81 11.51
CA LYS A 406 -13.68 -2.86 10.21
C LYS A 406 -15.10 -2.26 10.30
N GLU A 407 -15.89 -2.63 11.31
CA GLU A 407 -17.24 -2.10 11.51
C GLU A 407 -17.22 -0.58 11.75
N LYS A 408 -16.29 -0.09 12.59
CA LYS A 408 -16.07 1.34 12.81
C LYS A 408 -15.66 2.05 11.51
N GLN A 409 -14.78 1.47 10.71
CA GLN A 409 -14.36 2.01 9.40
C GLN A 409 -15.51 2.11 8.41
N GLU A 410 -16.30 1.04 8.25
CA GLU A 410 -17.45 1.00 7.34
C GLU A 410 -18.51 2.04 7.75
N LYS A 411 -18.79 2.15 9.05
CA LYS A 411 -19.71 3.16 9.59
C LYS A 411 -19.22 4.59 9.31
N VAL A 412 -17.97 4.90 9.62
CA VAL A 412 -17.42 6.23 9.40
C VAL A 412 -17.32 6.56 7.91
N LEU A 413 -16.94 5.59 7.07
CA LEU A 413 -16.93 5.79 5.62
C LEU A 413 -18.33 6.14 5.12
N LYS A 414 -19.37 5.44 5.58
CA LYS A 414 -20.76 5.75 5.26
C LYS A 414 -21.14 7.16 5.70
N GLU A 415 -20.83 7.55 6.93
CA GLU A 415 -21.10 8.91 7.44
C GLU A 415 -20.38 9.99 6.61
N ILE A 416 -19.15 9.72 6.18
CA ILE A 416 -18.39 10.63 5.31
C ILE A 416 -19.05 10.74 3.93
N LEU A 417 -19.46 9.62 3.35
CA LEU A 417 -20.17 9.62 2.05
C LEU A 417 -21.51 10.35 2.13
N ASP A 418 -22.26 10.18 3.23
CA ASP A 418 -23.56 10.82 3.44
C ASP A 418 -23.43 12.33 3.70
N SER A 419 -22.31 12.78 4.29
CA SER A 419 -22.07 14.19 4.65
C SER A 419 -21.23 14.97 3.65
N ASN A 420 -20.65 14.30 2.64
CA ASN A 420 -19.84 14.92 1.59
C ASN A 420 -20.40 14.50 0.23
N GLU A 421 -21.29 15.33 -0.31
CA GLU A 421 -21.89 15.11 -1.62
C GLU A 421 -20.82 15.07 -2.71
N VAL A 422 -20.92 14.07 -3.59
CA VAL A 422 -20.08 13.92 -4.79
C VAL A 422 -20.97 13.48 -5.93
N ASN A 423 -21.09 14.33 -6.95
CA ASN A 423 -21.92 14.06 -8.12
C ASN A 423 -21.13 13.21 -9.11
N LEU A 424 -21.55 11.98 -9.38
CA LEU A 424 -20.94 11.09 -10.37
C LEU A 424 -21.97 10.71 -11.43
N PRO A 425 -21.55 10.36 -12.66
CA PRO A 425 -22.47 9.70 -13.57
C PRO A 425 -22.86 8.33 -12.99
N GLU A 426 -24.04 7.82 -13.36
CA GLU A 426 -24.47 6.48 -12.95
C GLU A 426 -23.71 5.37 -13.69
N ASP A 427 -23.32 5.65 -14.94
CA ASP A 427 -22.53 4.77 -15.79
C ASP A 427 -21.72 5.59 -16.82
N PHE A 428 -20.78 4.95 -17.50
CA PHE A 428 -19.96 5.55 -18.55
C PHE A 428 -19.64 4.55 -19.66
N GLU A 429 -19.33 5.06 -20.85
CA GLU A 429 -18.87 4.19 -21.94
C GLU A 429 -17.39 3.90 -21.78
N VAL A 430 -16.99 2.66 -22.05
CA VAL A 430 -15.59 2.26 -21.94
C VAL A 430 -14.90 2.53 -23.27
N PRO A 431 -13.77 3.26 -23.28
CA PRO A 431 -13.00 3.47 -24.49
C PRO A 431 -12.57 2.16 -25.13
N GLU A 432 -12.58 2.12 -26.46
CA GLU A 432 -12.01 0.98 -27.19
C GLU A 432 -10.51 0.86 -26.94
N ILE A 433 -10.01 -0.37 -26.95
CA ILE A 433 -8.57 -0.63 -26.89
C ILE A 433 -7.95 -0.09 -28.18
N SER A 434 -7.05 0.88 -28.06
CA SER A 434 -6.36 1.51 -29.20
C SER A 434 -5.50 0.51 -29.99
N GLU A 435 -5.25 0.80 -31.28
CA GLU A 435 -4.36 -0.03 -32.12
C GLU A 435 -2.95 -0.16 -31.54
N GLN A 436 -2.43 0.89 -30.90
CA GLN A 436 -1.14 0.82 -30.23
C GLN A 436 -1.16 -0.14 -29.03
N GLN A 437 -2.22 -0.11 -28.22
CA GLN A 437 -2.41 -1.07 -27.13
C GLN A 437 -2.56 -2.50 -27.66
N LYS A 438 -3.28 -2.71 -28.77
CA LYS A 438 -3.37 -4.02 -29.45
C LYS A 438 -2.00 -4.50 -29.90
N LYS A 439 -1.21 -3.63 -30.54
CA LYS A 439 0.17 -3.94 -30.97
C LYS A 439 1.07 -4.31 -29.80
N LEU A 440 1.03 -3.54 -28.70
CA LEU A 440 1.82 -3.83 -27.50
C LEU A 440 1.43 -5.16 -26.84
N MET A 441 0.12 -5.49 -26.82
CA MET A 441 -0.34 -6.80 -26.36
C MET A 441 0.20 -7.93 -27.22
N GLU A 442 0.18 -7.77 -28.54
CA GLU A 442 0.69 -8.78 -29.47
C GLU A 442 2.21 -8.97 -29.31
N GLU A 443 2.97 -7.89 -29.21
CA GLU A 443 4.41 -7.95 -28.92
C GLU A 443 4.70 -8.64 -27.58
N LYS A 444 3.92 -8.32 -26.54
CA LYS A 444 4.06 -8.97 -25.22
C LYS A 444 3.73 -10.46 -25.30
N ARG A 445 2.68 -10.84 -26.04
CA ARG A 445 2.30 -12.23 -26.29
C ARG A 445 3.40 -12.99 -27.02
N GLN A 446 3.98 -12.39 -28.06
CA GLN A 446 5.10 -12.97 -28.81
C GLN A 446 6.33 -13.18 -27.92
N ARG A 447 6.70 -12.17 -27.11
CA ARG A 447 7.81 -12.31 -26.13
C ARG A 447 7.56 -13.41 -25.11
N GLN A 448 6.33 -13.57 -24.63
CA GLN A 448 5.97 -14.66 -23.71
C GLN A 448 6.08 -16.03 -24.37
N ILE A 449 5.62 -16.16 -25.61
CA ILE A 449 5.76 -17.40 -26.40
C ILE A 449 7.25 -17.73 -26.60
N GLU A 450 8.07 -16.74 -26.96
CA GLU A 450 9.51 -16.92 -27.15
C GLU A 450 10.23 -17.29 -25.85
N ALA A 451 9.89 -16.64 -24.73
CA ALA A 451 10.41 -16.98 -23.42
C ALA A 451 10.01 -18.41 -22.99
N MET A 452 8.77 -18.82 -23.27
CA MET A 452 8.30 -20.17 -23.00
C MET A 452 9.03 -21.21 -23.87
N LYS A 453 9.22 -20.94 -25.16
CA LYS A 453 10.03 -21.79 -26.06
C LYS A 453 11.46 -21.96 -25.54
N LYS A 454 12.10 -20.86 -25.14
CA LYS A 454 13.45 -20.88 -24.58
C LYS A 454 13.54 -21.67 -23.27
N GLN A 455 12.52 -21.58 -22.40
CA GLN A 455 12.42 -22.41 -21.21
C GLN A 455 12.24 -23.90 -21.54
N MET A 456 11.44 -24.23 -22.57
CA MET A 456 11.25 -25.61 -23.02
C MET A 456 12.51 -26.20 -23.67
N GLU A 457 13.30 -25.39 -24.39
CA GLU A 457 14.59 -25.82 -24.97
C GLU A 457 15.68 -26.03 -23.90
N GLN A 458 15.62 -25.27 -22.81
CA GLN A 458 16.55 -25.37 -21.68
C GLN A 458 16.12 -26.38 -20.61
N ALA A 459 14.91 -26.94 -20.72
CA ALA A 459 14.45 -27.99 -19.82
C ALA A 459 15.26 -29.28 -20.06
N PRO A 460 15.85 -29.91 -19.02
CA PRO A 460 16.58 -31.16 -19.20
C PRO A 460 15.64 -32.21 -19.80
N LYS A 461 16.02 -32.80 -20.93
CA LYS A 461 15.29 -33.93 -21.52
C LYS A 461 15.25 -35.04 -20.48
N ALA A 462 14.07 -35.30 -19.90
CA ALA A 462 13.88 -36.46 -19.04
C ALA A 462 14.25 -37.71 -19.87
N GLY A 463 15.38 -38.33 -19.56
CA GLY A 463 15.76 -39.61 -20.13
C GLY A 463 14.67 -40.65 -19.85
N PRO A 464 14.47 -41.64 -20.72
CA PRO A 464 13.45 -42.65 -20.52
C PRO A 464 13.66 -43.32 -19.16
N ALA A 465 12.60 -43.35 -18.34
CA ALA A 465 12.61 -44.05 -17.07
C ALA A 465 12.99 -45.51 -17.32
N ALA A 466 14.12 -45.94 -16.77
CA ALA A 466 14.54 -47.33 -16.83
C ALA A 466 13.44 -48.22 -16.21
N PRO A 467 13.07 -49.34 -16.85
CA PRO A 467 12.10 -50.27 -16.29
C PRO A 467 12.64 -50.79 -14.95
N LYS A 468 11.84 -50.65 -13.90
CA LYS A 468 12.10 -51.24 -12.59
C LYS A 468 11.97 -52.76 -12.74
N ASN A 469 13.09 -53.47 -12.58
CA ASN A 469 13.08 -54.92 -12.29
C ASN A 469 12.91 -55.14 -10.80
#